data_AF-A0A179I4Q3-F1
#
_entry.id   AF-A0A179I4Q3-F1
#
_cell.length_a   1.000
_cell.length_b   1.000
_cell.length_c   1.000
_cell.angle_alpha   90.00
_cell.angle_beta   90.00
_cell.angle_gamma   90.00
#
_symmetry.space_group_name_H-M   'P 1'
#
loop_
_entity.id
_entity.type
_entity.pdbx_description
1 polymer ?
#
loop_
_entity_poly.entity_id
_entity_poly.type
_entity_poly.pdbx_seq_one_letter_code
_entity_poly.pdbx_strand_id
1 'polypeptide(L)'
;MKYVAAEFVTDNARDENGDAVFTAAELRWFSTNAYNLGAVHCTTWAPGRLAALFKSCLVFTQALASSKDDDLTGAAADSTFTILRCHFVLASLYISQARIVNNEHTCSLYADVEQHTAAFAELFMSSCGAAVDKYPDLLQKQGILCIFQFEALLFRHFYEPLPGIIKQARLCNDANVLKALGGCLLQSDAPVQGSLLKSIVNEIFTLEDFKSDRLAQYLRCIVQALLTLADDGAARQIFDQAIEVAEEAKEV
;
A
#
# COMPACT_ATOMS: atom_id res chain seq x y z
N MET A 1 9.96 -9.15 -6.66
CA MET A 1 10.14 -10.40 -7.43
C MET A 1 9.15 -10.36 -8.60
N LYS A 2 9.59 -9.83 -9.76
CA LYS A 2 8.77 -9.77 -10.98
C LYS A 2 8.86 -11.16 -11.66
N TYR A 3 7.70 -11.79 -11.85
CA TYR A 3 7.38 -12.75 -12.91
C TYR A 3 7.97 -14.16 -13.00
N VAL A 4 8.94 -14.59 -12.19
CA VAL A 4 9.55 -15.94 -12.37
C VAL A 4 8.54 -17.10 -12.46
N ALA A 5 7.49 -17.13 -11.63
CA ALA A 5 6.54 -18.25 -11.62
C ALA A 5 5.51 -18.17 -12.76
N ALA A 6 5.05 -16.97 -13.13
CA ALA A 6 4.10 -16.80 -14.23
C ALA A 6 4.80 -17.01 -15.58
N GLU A 7 6.00 -16.46 -15.75
CA GLU A 7 6.90 -16.75 -16.88
C GLU A 7 7.23 -18.24 -16.94
N PHE A 8 7.50 -18.87 -15.80
CA PHE A 8 7.72 -20.32 -15.79
C PHE A 8 6.50 -21.09 -16.31
N VAL A 9 5.28 -20.73 -15.90
CA VAL A 9 4.05 -21.35 -16.42
C VAL A 9 3.88 -21.07 -17.91
N THR A 10 4.13 -19.85 -18.38
CA THR A 10 3.98 -19.52 -19.81
C THR A 10 5.04 -20.19 -20.67
N ASP A 11 6.27 -20.34 -20.18
CA ASP A 11 7.43 -20.72 -20.98
C ASP A 11 7.76 -22.22 -20.85
N ASN A 12 7.51 -22.82 -19.69
CA ASN A 12 7.94 -24.18 -19.36
C ASN A 12 6.81 -25.17 -19.14
N ALA A 13 5.56 -24.72 -18.96
CA ALA A 13 4.43 -25.63 -18.88
C ALA A 13 4.06 -26.07 -20.31
N ARG A 14 4.87 -26.99 -20.86
CA ARG A 14 4.64 -27.67 -22.14
C ARG A 14 4.45 -29.17 -21.95
N ASP A 15 3.50 -29.74 -22.67
CA ASP A 15 3.27 -31.18 -22.67
C ASP A 15 4.34 -31.91 -23.53
N GLU A 16 4.23 -33.23 -23.65
CA GLU A 16 5.17 -34.04 -24.45
C GLU A 16 5.19 -33.67 -25.95
N ASN A 17 4.16 -32.96 -26.43
CA ASN A 17 4.03 -32.50 -27.82
C ASN A 17 4.52 -31.06 -28.01
N GLY A 18 4.88 -30.36 -26.93
CA GLY A 18 5.30 -28.95 -26.98
C GLY A 18 4.13 -27.96 -26.93
N ASP A 19 2.92 -28.41 -26.62
CA ASP A 19 1.73 -27.58 -26.46
C ASP A 19 1.61 -27.05 -25.03
N ALA A 20 0.92 -25.93 -24.83
CA ALA A 20 0.70 -25.39 -23.49
C ALA A 20 -0.07 -26.38 -22.60
N VAL A 21 0.49 -26.72 -21.42
CA VAL A 21 -0.10 -27.66 -20.46
C VAL A 21 -1.46 -27.17 -19.95
N PHE A 22 -1.65 -25.85 -19.89
CA PHE A 22 -2.90 -25.24 -19.47
C PHE A 22 -3.46 -24.36 -20.58
N THR A 23 -4.72 -24.60 -20.92
CA THR A 23 -5.51 -23.74 -21.80
C THR A 23 -5.86 -22.42 -21.10
N ALA A 24 -6.19 -21.39 -21.87
CA ALA A 24 -6.67 -20.11 -21.33
C ALA A 24 -7.94 -20.29 -20.46
N ALA A 25 -8.80 -21.25 -20.83
CA ALA A 25 -10.00 -21.61 -20.06
C ALA A 25 -9.64 -22.21 -18.69
N GLU A 26 -8.65 -23.10 -18.64
CA GLU A 26 -8.17 -23.69 -17.38
C GLU A 26 -7.48 -22.66 -16.49
N LEU A 27 -6.62 -21.79 -17.04
CA LEU A 27 -5.98 -20.71 -16.27
C LEU A 27 -7.02 -19.75 -15.67
N ARG A 28 -8.07 -19.41 -16.44
CA ARG A 28 -9.22 -18.65 -15.93
C ARG A 28 -9.95 -19.40 -14.83
N TRP A 29 -10.18 -20.69 -15.02
CA TRP A 29 -10.86 -21.52 -14.02
C TRP A 29 -10.04 -21.58 -12.72
N PHE A 30 -8.74 -21.86 -12.78
CA PHE A 30 -7.87 -21.92 -11.61
C PHE A 30 -7.79 -20.60 -10.87
N SER A 31 -7.59 -19.48 -11.58
CA SER A 31 -7.54 -18.15 -10.97
C SER A 31 -8.85 -17.79 -10.28
N THR A 32 -9.99 -17.96 -10.97
CA THR A 32 -11.31 -17.65 -10.43
C THR A 32 -11.64 -18.49 -9.19
N ASN A 33 -11.36 -19.80 -9.24
CA ASN A 33 -11.64 -20.69 -8.11
C ASN A 33 -10.72 -20.43 -6.92
N ALA A 34 -9.43 -20.17 -7.16
CA ALA A 34 -8.48 -19.82 -6.10
C ALA A 34 -8.90 -18.51 -5.38
N TYR A 35 -9.31 -17.49 -6.15
CA TYR A 35 -9.81 -16.24 -5.59
C TYR A 35 -11.08 -16.45 -4.78
N ASN A 36 -12.09 -17.11 -5.36
CA ASN A 36 -13.39 -17.32 -4.71
C ASN A 36 -13.25 -18.14 -3.43
N LEU A 37 -12.44 -19.20 -3.45
CA LEU A 37 -12.19 -20.02 -2.26
C LEU A 37 -11.48 -19.22 -1.17
N GLY A 38 -10.48 -18.41 -1.55
CA GLY A 38 -9.79 -17.51 -0.63
C GLY A 38 -10.72 -16.46 -0.03
N ALA A 39 -11.61 -15.87 -0.84
CA ALA A 39 -12.57 -14.86 -0.41
C ALA A 39 -13.63 -15.43 0.53
N VAL A 40 -14.19 -16.60 0.23
CA VAL A 40 -15.20 -17.28 1.07
C VAL A 40 -14.64 -17.63 2.45
N HIS A 41 -13.35 -17.99 2.52
CA HIS A 41 -12.73 -18.45 3.76
C HIS A 41 -11.76 -17.46 4.41
N CYS A 42 -11.78 -16.19 3.98
CA CYS A 42 -10.78 -15.19 4.36
C CYS A 42 -10.68 -14.93 5.89
N THR A 43 -11.75 -15.21 6.64
CA THR A 43 -11.81 -15.06 8.10
C THR A 43 -11.69 -16.37 8.88
N THR A 44 -11.72 -17.52 8.20
CA THR A 44 -11.79 -18.84 8.85
C THR A 44 -10.54 -19.68 8.66
N TRP A 45 -9.80 -19.46 7.56
CA TRP A 45 -8.60 -20.24 7.25
C TRP A 45 -7.34 -19.56 7.74
N ALA A 46 -6.30 -20.36 8.02
CA ALA A 46 -5.03 -19.85 8.48
C ALA A 46 -4.39 -18.90 7.43
N PRO A 47 -3.73 -17.80 7.86
CA PRO A 47 -3.14 -16.81 6.96
C PRO A 47 -2.21 -17.39 5.91
N GLY A 48 -1.38 -18.38 6.27
CA GLY A 48 -0.47 -19.05 5.33
C GLY A 48 -1.20 -19.79 4.20
N ARG A 49 -2.34 -20.42 4.49
CA ARG A 49 -3.16 -21.10 3.47
C ARG A 49 -3.83 -20.09 2.55
N LEU A 50 -4.37 -19.01 3.11
CA LEU A 50 -4.95 -17.93 2.33
C LEU A 50 -3.91 -17.28 1.42
N ALA A 51 -2.72 -17.00 1.96
CA ALA A 51 -1.62 -16.44 1.19
C ALA A 51 -1.22 -17.35 0.02
N ALA A 52 -1.16 -18.67 0.23
CA ALA A 52 -0.90 -19.62 -0.85
C ALA A 52 -1.98 -19.56 -1.95
N LEU A 53 -3.27 -19.54 -1.59
CA LEU A 53 -4.37 -19.43 -2.56
C LEU A 53 -4.31 -18.14 -3.38
N PHE A 54 -4.13 -16.98 -2.72
CA PHE A 54 -4.06 -15.70 -3.43
C PHE A 54 -2.78 -15.58 -4.27
N LYS A 55 -1.66 -16.17 -3.84
CA LYS A 55 -0.45 -16.31 -4.67
C LYS A 55 -0.71 -17.17 -5.90
N SER A 56 -1.37 -18.31 -5.76
CA SER A 56 -1.75 -19.16 -6.90
C SER A 56 -2.69 -18.42 -7.85
N CYS A 57 -3.71 -17.74 -7.34
CA CYS A 57 -4.59 -16.90 -8.14
C CYS A 57 -3.78 -15.88 -8.95
N LEU A 58 -2.87 -15.16 -8.29
CA LEU A 58 -2.02 -14.15 -8.91
C LEU A 58 -1.20 -14.74 -10.08
N VAL A 59 -0.55 -15.89 -9.86
CA VAL A 59 0.26 -16.58 -10.89
C VAL A 59 -0.61 -16.97 -12.08
N PHE A 60 -1.77 -17.59 -11.86
CA PHE A 60 -2.65 -18.02 -12.96
C PHE A 60 -3.26 -16.84 -13.72
N THR A 61 -3.66 -15.77 -13.04
CA THR A 61 -4.18 -14.56 -13.70
C THR A 61 -3.10 -13.88 -14.54
N GLN A 62 -1.85 -13.84 -14.06
CA GLN A 62 -0.73 -13.29 -14.81
C GLN A 62 -0.36 -14.16 -16.02
N ALA A 63 -0.31 -15.49 -15.86
CA ALA A 63 -0.06 -16.41 -16.97
C ALA A 63 -1.14 -16.30 -18.06
N LEU A 64 -2.41 -16.13 -17.65
CA LEU A 64 -3.50 -15.87 -18.58
C LEU A 64 -3.32 -14.55 -19.35
N ALA A 65 -2.94 -13.47 -18.66
CA ALA A 65 -2.72 -12.16 -19.28
C ALA A 65 -1.55 -12.15 -20.28
N SER A 66 -0.56 -13.02 -20.08
CA SER A 66 0.59 -13.20 -20.99
C SER A 66 0.31 -14.18 -22.15
N SER A 67 -0.80 -14.90 -22.13
CA SER A 67 -1.16 -15.82 -23.22
C SER A 67 -1.61 -15.06 -24.46
N LYS A 68 -1.21 -15.53 -25.65
CA LYS A 68 -1.46 -14.86 -26.95
C LYS A 68 -2.84 -15.14 -27.55
N ASP A 69 -3.78 -15.65 -26.76
CA ASP A 69 -5.14 -15.93 -27.24
C ASP A 69 -5.93 -14.62 -27.38
N ASP A 70 -6.13 -14.18 -28.62
CA ASP A 70 -6.75 -12.90 -29.02
C ASP A 70 -8.26 -12.77 -28.69
N ASP A 71 -8.91 -13.84 -28.22
CA ASP A 71 -10.37 -13.89 -28.04
C ASP A 71 -10.88 -13.18 -26.75
N LEU A 72 -10.01 -12.43 -26.06
CA LEU A 72 -10.19 -12.04 -24.64
C LEU A 72 -10.12 -10.53 -24.36
N THR A 73 -10.52 -9.68 -25.31
CA THR A 73 -10.49 -8.20 -25.16
C THR A 73 -11.33 -7.65 -24.00
N GLY A 74 -12.36 -8.38 -23.54
CA GLY A 74 -13.12 -8.05 -22.32
C GLY A 74 -12.52 -8.60 -21.01
N ALA A 75 -11.64 -9.59 -21.06
CA ALA A 75 -11.10 -10.28 -19.88
C ALA A 75 -9.85 -9.60 -19.29
N ALA A 76 -9.25 -8.65 -20.02
CA ALA A 76 -8.04 -7.95 -19.57
C ALA A 76 -8.31 -7.04 -18.35
N ALA A 77 -9.41 -6.28 -18.37
CA ALA A 77 -9.78 -5.41 -17.24
C ALA A 77 -10.15 -6.23 -15.99
N ASP A 78 -10.89 -7.33 -16.16
CA ASP A 78 -11.25 -8.24 -15.07
C ASP A 78 -10.02 -8.92 -14.45
N SER A 79 -9.02 -9.24 -15.28
CA SER A 79 -7.74 -9.79 -14.82
C SER A 79 -6.94 -8.76 -14.01
N THR A 80 -6.89 -7.50 -14.46
CA THR A 80 -6.23 -6.41 -13.72
C THR A 80 -6.85 -6.19 -12.35
N PHE A 81 -8.18 -6.13 -12.24
CA PHE A 81 -8.84 -5.96 -10.95
C PHE A 81 -8.63 -7.15 -10.02
N THR A 82 -8.59 -8.37 -10.56
CA THR A 82 -8.27 -9.57 -9.79
C THR A 82 -6.85 -9.50 -9.25
N ILE A 83 -5.87 -9.11 -10.07
CA ILE A 83 -4.48 -8.92 -9.65
C ILE A 83 -4.39 -7.87 -8.53
N LEU A 84 -5.01 -6.70 -8.70
CA LEU A 84 -5.05 -5.64 -7.68
C LEU A 84 -5.63 -6.15 -6.35
N ARG A 85 -6.75 -6.87 -6.39
CA ARG A 85 -7.37 -7.44 -5.18
C ARG A 85 -6.47 -8.47 -4.52
N CYS A 86 -5.80 -9.35 -5.28
CA CYS A 86 -4.83 -10.30 -4.75
C CYS A 86 -3.66 -9.59 -4.04
N HIS A 87 -3.09 -8.54 -4.64
CA HIS A 87 -2.03 -7.76 -3.99
C HIS A 87 -2.51 -7.13 -2.68
N PHE A 88 -3.70 -6.55 -2.68
CA PHE A 88 -4.29 -5.95 -1.47
C PHE A 88 -4.47 -6.98 -0.35
N VAL A 89 -5.03 -8.16 -0.67
CA VAL A 89 -5.27 -9.21 0.33
C VAL A 89 -3.95 -9.79 0.83
N LEU A 90 -2.98 -10.03 -0.05
CA LEU A 90 -1.66 -10.54 0.35
C LEU A 90 -0.94 -9.56 1.28
N ALA A 91 -0.89 -8.27 0.94
CA ALA A 91 -0.34 -7.25 1.82
C ALA A 91 -1.05 -7.21 3.19
N SER A 92 -2.38 -7.31 3.19
CA SER A 92 -3.20 -7.33 4.43
C SER A 92 -2.92 -8.56 5.31
N LEU A 93 -2.75 -9.73 4.70
CA LEU A 93 -2.40 -10.96 5.41
C LEU A 93 -0.99 -10.86 6.01
N TYR A 94 -0.01 -10.39 5.23
CA TYR A 94 1.37 -10.28 5.68
C TYR A 94 1.56 -9.24 6.78
N ILE A 95 0.95 -8.06 6.67
CA ILE A 95 1.03 -7.04 7.72
C ILE A 95 0.36 -7.53 9.01
N SER A 96 -0.79 -8.18 8.90
CA SER A 96 -1.48 -8.74 10.07
C SER A 96 -0.64 -9.81 10.76
N GLN A 97 0.09 -10.63 9.98
CA GLN A 97 0.97 -11.63 10.53
C GLN A 97 2.24 -11.01 11.13
N ALA A 98 2.84 -10.02 10.46
CA ALA A 98 4.04 -9.32 10.91
C ALA A 98 3.84 -8.60 12.25
N ARG A 99 2.64 -8.05 12.49
CA ARG A 99 2.29 -7.38 13.76
C ARG A 99 2.14 -8.36 14.94
N ILE A 100 1.83 -9.63 14.67
CA ILE A 100 1.64 -10.66 15.71
C ILE A 100 2.95 -11.40 15.98
N VAL A 101 3.68 -11.71 14.90
CA VAL A 101 4.90 -12.49 14.96
C VAL A 101 6.06 -11.56 15.31
N ASN A 102 6.77 -11.84 16.41
CA ASN A 102 8.00 -11.15 16.77
C ASN A 102 9.17 -12.14 16.76
N ASN A 103 9.55 -12.59 15.56
CA ASN A 103 10.65 -13.53 15.35
C ASN A 103 11.46 -13.19 14.10
N GLU A 104 12.41 -14.04 13.72
CA GLU A 104 13.29 -13.83 12.57
C GLU A 104 12.53 -13.66 11.23
N HIS A 105 11.30 -14.17 11.13
CA HIS A 105 10.47 -14.05 9.93
C HIS A 105 9.76 -12.70 9.80
N THR A 106 9.70 -11.89 10.86
CA THR A 106 9.00 -10.59 10.85
C THR A 106 9.56 -9.66 9.77
N CYS A 107 10.88 -9.60 9.62
CA CYS A 107 11.52 -8.82 8.55
C CYS A 107 11.12 -9.30 7.15
N SER A 108 11.01 -10.62 6.94
CA SER A 108 10.58 -11.18 5.66
C SER A 108 9.12 -10.86 5.36
N LEU A 109 8.24 -10.90 6.36
CA LEU A 109 6.83 -10.56 6.19
C LEU A 109 6.65 -9.08 5.82
N TYR A 110 7.38 -8.17 6.46
CA TYR A 110 7.37 -6.75 6.06
C TYR A 110 7.95 -6.52 4.65
N ALA A 111 8.92 -7.32 4.22
CA ALA A 111 9.41 -7.29 2.84
C ALA A 111 8.35 -7.75 1.83
N ASP A 112 7.58 -8.79 2.16
CA ASP A 112 6.45 -9.24 1.35
C ASP A 112 5.35 -8.16 1.28
N VAL A 113 5.07 -7.45 2.39
CA VAL A 113 4.15 -6.30 2.39
C VAL A 113 4.61 -5.25 1.38
N GLU A 114 5.86 -4.80 1.48
CA GLU A 114 6.44 -3.79 0.58
C GLU A 114 6.36 -4.23 -0.89
N GLN A 115 6.65 -5.50 -1.18
CA GLN A 115 6.54 -6.05 -2.52
C GLN A 115 5.11 -5.94 -3.06
N HIS A 116 4.12 -6.34 -2.27
CA HIS A 116 2.73 -6.35 -2.72
C HIS A 116 2.13 -4.95 -2.79
N THR A 117 2.50 -4.02 -1.90
CA THR A 117 2.05 -2.62 -1.95
C THR A 117 2.63 -1.89 -3.16
N ALA A 118 3.93 -2.09 -3.46
CA ALA A 118 4.57 -1.48 -4.63
C ALA A 118 3.98 -2.00 -5.94
N ALA A 119 3.75 -3.32 -6.04
CA ALA A 119 3.14 -3.92 -7.23
C ALA A 119 1.68 -3.46 -7.43
N PHE A 120 0.91 -3.29 -6.35
CA PHE A 120 -0.42 -2.69 -6.43
C PHE A 120 -0.34 -1.26 -6.94
N ALA A 121 0.53 -0.43 -6.38
CA ALA A 121 0.68 0.97 -6.75
C ALA A 121 1.05 1.15 -8.23
N GLU A 122 2.01 0.38 -8.72
CA GLU A 122 2.44 0.39 -10.13
C GLU A 122 1.27 0.00 -11.06
N LEU A 123 0.54 -1.06 -10.72
CA LEU A 123 -0.59 -1.53 -11.53
C LEU A 123 -1.78 -0.58 -11.46
N PHE A 124 -2.06 0.01 -10.30
CA PHE A 124 -3.14 0.97 -10.11
C PHE A 124 -2.88 2.26 -10.89
N MET A 125 -1.66 2.79 -10.84
CA MET A 125 -1.31 4.00 -11.59
C MET A 125 -1.35 3.77 -13.10
N SER A 126 -0.85 2.63 -13.58
CA SER A 126 -0.87 2.30 -15.02
C SER A 126 -2.27 2.02 -15.56
N SER A 127 -3.13 1.37 -14.76
CA SER A 127 -4.46 0.91 -15.23
C SER A 127 -5.60 1.89 -14.91
N CYS A 128 -5.47 2.68 -13.84
CA CYS A 128 -6.54 3.52 -13.31
C CYS A 128 -6.14 5.00 -13.11
N GLY A 129 -4.86 5.37 -13.29
CA GLY A 129 -4.34 6.69 -12.93
C GLY A 129 -5.03 7.89 -13.59
N ALA A 130 -5.55 7.74 -14.81
CA ALA A 130 -6.29 8.81 -15.50
C ALA A 130 -7.75 8.95 -15.04
N ALA A 131 -8.27 7.97 -14.30
CA ALA A 131 -9.68 7.88 -13.92
C ALA A 131 -9.83 7.34 -12.48
N VAL A 132 -8.98 7.84 -11.58
CA VAL A 132 -8.95 7.43 -10.17
C VAL A 132 -10.33 7.58 -9.51
N ASP A 133 -11.05 8.66 -9.84
CA ASP A 133 -12.39 8.95 -9.32
C ASP A 133 -13.45 7.91 -9.70
N LYS A 134 -13.21 7.12 -10.76
CA LYS A 134 -14.14 6.04 -11.16
C LYS A 134 -14.04 4.80 -10.27
N TYR A 135 -12.96 4.67 -9.50
CA TYR A 135 -12.69 3.49 -8.68
C TYR A 135 -12.40 3.87 -7.22
N PRO A 136 -13.38 4.45 -6.50
CA PRO A 136 -13.19 4.92 -5.13
C PRO A 136 -12.77 3.79 -4.17
N ASP A 137 -13.25 2.57 -4.40
CA ASP A 137 -12.89 1.39 -3.63
C ASP A 137 -11.39 1.02 -3.77
N LEU A 138 -10.82 1.16 -4.98
CA LEU A 138 -9.40 0.90 -5.22
C LEU A 138 -8.52 2.02 -4.69
N LEU A 139 -9.00 3.27 -4.75
CA LEU A 139 -8.33 4.41 -4.14
C LEU A 139 -8.26 4.28 -2.61
N GLN A 140 -9.35 3.83 -1.98
CA GLN A 140 -9.35 3.56 -0.55
C GLN A 140 -8.36 2.45 -0.19
N LYS A 141 -8.31 1.37 -0.98
CA LYS A 141 -7.32 0.30 -0.82
C LYS A 141 -5.89 0.82 -0.98
N GLN A 142 -5.65 1.71 -1.95
CA GLN A 142 -4.36 2.37 -2.13
C GLN A 142 -3.94 3.15 -0.87
N GLY A 143 -4.86 3.90 -0.26
CA GLY A 143 -4.60 4.61 0.99
C GLY A 143 -4.21 3.68 2.14
N ILE A 144 -4.92 2.55 2.31
CA ILE A 144 -4.59 1.52 3.30
C ILE A 144 -3.20 0.92 3.03
N LEU A 145 -2.88 0.64 1.76
CA LEU A 145 -1.58 0.09 1.38
C LEU A 145 -0.43 1.08 1.61
N CYS A 146 -0.66 2.40 1.45
CA CYS A 146 0.32 3.41 1.84
C CYS A 146 0.66 3.29 3.34
N ILE A 147 -0.34 3.07 4.20
CA ILE A 147 -0.12 2.88 5.65
C ILE A 147 0.71 1.62 5.90
N PHE A 148 0.36 0.50 5.27
CA PHE A 148 1.10 -0.76 5.44
C PHE A 148 2.55 -0.65 4.97
N GLN A 149 2.78 0.00 3.84
CA GLN A 149 4.12 0.20 3.31
C GLN A 149 4.94 1.14 4.21
N PHE A 150 4.32 2.20 4.72
CA PHE A 150 4.98 3.14 5.62
C PHE A 150 5.42 2.47 6.92
N GLU A 151 4.53 1.67 7.54
CA GLU A 151 4.87 0.86 8.72
C GLU A 151 5.98 -0.14 8.44
N ALA A 152 5.91 -0.86 7.32
CA ALA A 152 6.92 -1.84 6.92
C ALA A 152 8.31 -1.21 6.77
N LEU A 153 8.38 -0.03 6.17
CA LEU A 153 9.62 0.71 5.97
C LEU A 153 10.18 1.27 7.27
N LEU A 154 9.33 1.78 8.15
CA LEU A 154 9.74 2.24 9.48
C LEU A 154 10.32 1.09 10.30
N PHE A 155 9.66 -0.07 10.31
CA PHE A 155 10.14 -1.27 11.02
C PHE A 155 11.50 -1.74 10.47
N ARG A 156 11.68 -1.68 9.15
CA ARG A 156 12.94 -2.08 8.48
C ARG A 156 14.01 -0.99 8.50
N HIS A 157 13.75 0.15 9.16
CA HIS A 157 14.63 1.32 9.22
C HIS A 157 15.04 1.87 7.84
N PHE A 158 14.19 1.73 6.83
CA PHE A 158 14.43 2.23 5.48
C PHE A 158 13.60 3.50 5.22
N TYR A 159 14.20 4.65 5.54
CA TYR A 159 13.47 5.94 5.60
C TYR A 159 13.45 6.72 4.28
N GLU A 160 14.36 6.43 3.35
CA GLU A 160 14.51 7.17 2.09
C GLU A 160 13.20 7.25 1.25
N PRO A 161 12.38 6.18 1.13
CA PRO A 161 11.16 6.22 0.32
C PRO A 161 9.95 6.88 1.01
N LEU A 162 10.02 7.17 2.32
CA LEU A 162 8.88 7.63 3.11
C LEU A 162 8.23 8.93 2.58
N PRO A 163 9.00 9.96 2.13
CA PRO A 163 8.41 11.15 1.52
C PRO A 163 7.60 10.85 0.24
N GLY A 164 8.02 9.84 -0.53
CA GLY A 164 7.29 9.40 -1.72
C GLY A 164 5.91 8.81 -1.37
N ILE A 165 5.84 8.06 -0.27
CA ILE A 165 4.58 7.46 0.22
C ILE A 165 3.62 8.54 0.73
N ILE A 166 4.12 9.58 1.39
CA ILE A 166 3.29 10.71 1.85
C ILE A 166 2.63 11.39 0.64
N LYS A 167 3.39 11.65 -0.43
CA LYS A 167 2.86 12.20 -1.69
C LYS A 167 1.85 11.27 -2.34
N GLN A 168 2.06 9.96 -2.27
CA GLN A 168 1.13 8.98 -2.81
C GLN A 168 -0.16 8.90 -1.99
N ALA A 169 -0.08 9.00 -0.66
CA ALA A 169 -1.25 9.06 0.22
C ALA A 169 -2.08 10.33 -0.02
N ARG A 170 -1.45 11.45 -0.38
CA ARG A 170 -2.14 12.69 -0.76
C ARG A 170 -3.08 12.49 -1.95
N LEU A 171 -2.74 11.62 -2.90
CA LEU A 171 -3.60 11.29 -4.05
C LEU A 171 -4.93 10.65 -3.64
N CYS A 172 -5.00 10.06 -2.44
CA CYS A 172 -6.22 9.44 -1.94
C CYS A 172 -7.24 10.47 -1.43
N ASN A 173 -6.83 11.73 -1.27
CA ASN A 173 -7.65 12.82 -0.74
C ASN A 173 -8.40 12.46 0.57
N ASP A 174 -7.77 11.65 1.44
CA ASP A 174 -8.31 11.23 2.73
C ASP A 174 -7.35 11.60 3.85
N ALA A 175 -7.78 12.55 4.70
CA ALA A 175 -7.00 13.01 5.84
C ALA A 175 -6.75 11.91 6.88
N ASN A 176 -7.61 10.89 6.98
CA ASN A 176 -7.40 9.79 7.92
C ASN A 176 -6.21 8.92 7.52
N VAL A 177 -5.94 8.77 6.22
CA VAL A 177 -4.76 8.06 5.74
C VAL A 177 -3.50 8.78 6.20
N LEU A 178 -3.41 10.10 6.00
CA LEU A 178 -2.28 10.91 6.43
C LEU A 178 -2.11 10.90 7.96
N LYS A 179 -3.21 10.98 8.72
CA LYS A 179 -3.18 10.85 10.20
C LYS A 179 -2.65 9.49 10.63
N ALA A 180 -3.03 8.41 9.95
CA ALA A 180 -2.51 7.07 10.22
C ALA A 180 -1.01 6.96 9.94
N LEU A 181 -0.50 7.57 8.86
CA LEU A 181 0.95 7.66 8.62
C LEU A 181 1.67 8.37 9.77
N GLY A 182 1.10 9.49 10.25
CA GLY A 182 1.62 10.20 11.42
C GLY A 182 1.62 9.33 12.67
N GLY A 183 0.56 8.55 12.89
CA GLY A 183 0.47 7.58 13.97
C GLY A 183 1.57 6.51 13.91
N CYS A 184 1.81 5.93 12.72
CA CYS A 184 2.91 4.98 12.51
C CYS A 184 4.28 5.61 12.82
N LEU A 185 4.51 6.85 12.39
CA LEU A 185 5.76 7.57 12.65
C LEU A 185 6.00 7.80 14.14
N LEU A 186 4.97 8.25 14.86
CA LEU A 186 5.04 8.52 16.31
C LEU A 186 5.23 7.25 17.15
N GLN A 187 4.74 6.12 16.67
CA GLN A 187 4.93 4.81 17.32
C GLN A 187 6.29 4.17 17.01
N SER A 188 7.01 4.70 16.02
CA SER A 188 8.32 4.17 15.61
C SER A 188 9.46 4.83 16.36
N ASP A 189 10.55 4.09 16.61
CA ASP A 189 11.80 4.65 17.16
C ASP A 189 12.65 5.37 16.09
N ALA A 190 12.03 5.88 15.02
CA ALA A 190 12.75 6.50 13.92
C ALA A 190 13.46 7.80 14.33
N PRO A 191 14.72 8.05 13.91
CA PRO A 191 15.42 9.29 14.23
C PRO A 191 14.96 10.50 13.39
N VAL A 192 14.25 10.27 12.28
CA VAL A 192 13.89 11.30 11.27
C VAL A 192 12.49 11.87 11.48
N GLN A 193 11.95 11.81 12.70
CA GLN A 193 10.54 12.13 12.96
C GLN A 193 10.15 13.57 12.62
N GLY A 194 10.99 14.55 12.93
CA GLY A 194 10.60 15.97 12.83
C GLY A 194 10.24 16.45 11.42
N SER A 195 11.07 16.14 10.42
CA SER A 195 10.85 16.60 9.04
C SER A 195 9.73 15.84 8.33
N LEU A 196 9.61 14.53 8.58
CA LEU A 196 8.53 13.71 8.03
C LEU A 196 7.18 14.06 8.65
N LEU A 197 7.13 14.24 9.98
CA LEU A 197 5.91 14.64 10.68
C LEU A 197 5.42 15.99 10.15
N LYS A 198 6.32 16.96 10.00
CA LYS A 198 6.04 18.25 9.36
C LYS A 198 5.43 18.09 7.97
N SER A 199 6.02 17.25 7.13
CA SER A 199 5.50 17.00 5.78
C SER A 199 4.08 16.40 5.84
N ILE A 200 3.83 15.41 6.69
CA ILE A 200 2.52 14.78 6.83
C ILE A 200 1.48 15.81 7.20
N VAL A 201 1.76 16.66 8.18
CA VAL A 201 0.71 17.57 8.63
C VAL A 201 0.51 18.78 7.73
N ASN A 202 1.53 19.24 7.01
CA ASN A 202 1.32 20.21 5.93
C ASN A 202 0.36 19.65 4.86
N GLU A 203 0.46 18.35 4.53
CA GLU A 203 -0.48 17.69 3.61
C GLU A 203 -1.89 17.52 4.19
N ILE A 204 -2.03 17.33 5.51
CA ILE A 204 -3.35 17.33 6.16
C ILE A 204 -3.94 18.74 6.15
N PHE A 205 -3.11 19.74 6.39
CA PHE A 205 -3.53 21.14 6.44
C PHE A 205 -4.13 21.60 5.11
N THR A 206 -3.47 21.26 4.02
CA THR A 206 -3.97 21.52 2.66
C THR A 206 -5.17 20.66 2.26
N LEU A 207 -5.50 19.58 2.99
CA LEU A 207 -6.66 18.72 2.71
C LEU A 207 -7.92 19.23 3.40
N GLU A 208 -7.82 19.54 4.69
CA GLU A 208 -8.99 19.85 5.52
C GLU A 208 -9.42 21.32 5.43
N ASP A 209 -8.72 22.16 4.65
CA ASP A 209 -8.98 23.61 4.50
C ASP A 209 -9.25 24.26 5.87
N PHE A 210 -8.31 24.08 6.79
CA PHE A 210 -8.54 24.34 8.20
C PHE A 210 -8.84 25.81 8.48
N LYS A 211 -9.91 26.03 9.26
CA LYS A 211 -10.12 27.29 10.00
C LYS A 211 -9.13 27.40 11.16
N SER A 212 -8.85 28.63 11.59
CA SER A 212 -7.78 28.98 12.55
C SER A 212 -7.90 28.32 13.93
N ASP A 213 -9.08 27.82 14.30
CA ASP A 213 -9.35 27.11 15.55
C ASP A 213 -8.67 25.74 15.62
N ARG A 214 -8.63 25.01 14.50
CA ARG A 214 -7.92 23.72 14.42
C ARG A 214 -6.41 23.87 14.24
N LEU A 215 -5.94 25.01 13.74
CA LEU A 215 -4.52 25.38 13.72
C LEU A 215 -3.93 25.39 15.15
N ALA A 216 -4.65 25.97 16.12
CA ALA A 216 -4.17 26.00 17.51
C ALA A 216 -4.05 24.59 18.12
N GLN A 217 -4.98 23.70 17.80
CA GLN A 217 -4.94 22.30 18.22
C GLN A 217 -3.80 21.54 17.51
N TYR A 218 -3.56 21.85 16.24
CA TYR A 218 -2.46 21.35 15.44
C TYR A 218 -1.09 21.71 16.03
N LEU A 219 -0.87 22.99 16.35
CA LEU A 219 0.35 23.46 16.98
C LEU A 219 0.59 22.79 18.33
N ARG A 220 -0.46 22.65 19.13
CA ARG A 220 -0.38 21.97 20.42
C ARG A 220 0.10 20.52 20.27
N CYS A 221 -0.48 19.76 19.33
CA CYS A 221 -0.12 18.35 19.13
C CYS A 221 1.32 18.18 18.66
N ILE A 222 1.78 19.01 17.71
CA ILE A 222 3.17 18.92 17.24
C ILE A 222 4.14 19.27 18.36
N VAL A 223 3.89 20.36 19.09
CA VAL A 223 4.74 20.78 20.19
C VAL A 223 4.82 19.69 21.25
N GLN A 224 3.70 19.05 21.60
CA GLN A 224 3.70 17.94 22.54
C GLN A 224 4.50 16.72 22.05
N ALA A 225 4.42 16.40 20.75
CA ALA A 225 5.19 15.30 20.16
C ALA A 225 6.68 15.63 20.04
N LEU A 226 7.04 16.88 19.73
CA LEU A 226 8.44 17.31 19.62
C LEU A 226 9.09 17.50 20.97
N LEU A 227 8.37 17.92 22.01
CA LEU A 227 8.90 18.01 23.37
C LEU A 227 9.30 16.65 23.95
N THR A 228 8.72 15.55 23.45
CA THR A 228 9.12 14.19 23.83
C THR A 228 10.35 13.68 23.08
N LEU A 229 10.75 14.36 22.00
CA LEU A 229 11.93 14.04 21.21
C LEU A 229 13.03 15.00 21.66
N ALA A 230 14.15 14.48 22.16
CA ALA A 230 15.20 15.23 22.84
C ALA A 230 15.98 16.27 22.01
N ASP A 231 15.43 16.77 20.90
CA ASP A 231 16.02 17.76 20.00
C ASP A 231 15.22 19.08 19.99
N ASP A 232 15.66 20.02 20.83
CA ASP A 232 15.08 21.36 20.97
C ASP A 232 15.16 22.19 19.66
N GLY A 233 16.05 21.85 18.72
CA GLY A 233 16.23 22.56 17.46
C GLY A 233 15.10 22.30 16.46
N ALA A 234 14.67 21.04 16.35
CA ALA A 234 13.54 20.65 15.52
C ALA A 234 12.21 21.22 16.07
N ALA A 235 12.04 21.22 17.40
CA ALA A 235 10.90 21.86 18.05
C ALA A 235 10.79 23.34 17.68
N ARG A 236 11.91 24.07 17.73
CA ARG A 236 11.97 25.51 17.44
C ARG A 236 11.63 25.85 15.99
N GLN A 237 12.14 25.09 15.02
CA GLN A 237 11.80 25.31 13.60
C GLN A 237 10.31 25.10 13.30
N ILE A 238 9.65 24.20 14.03
CA ILE A 238 8.21 24.01 13.85
C ILE A 238 7.42 25.15 14.51
N PHE A 239 7.87 25.68 15.65
CA PHE A 239 7.27 26.90 16.22
C PHE A 239 7.41 28.12 15.31
N ASP A 240 8.52 28.29 14.62
CA ASP A 240 8.68 29.42 13.70
C ASP A 240 7.68 29.32 12.53
N GLN A 241 7.47 28.12 11.99
CA GLN A 241 6.47 27.90 10.95
C GLN A 241 5.03 27.97 11.43
N ALA A 242 4.79 27.57 12.67
CA ALA A 242 3.50 27.74 13.33
C ALA A 242 3.08 29.20 13.36
N ILE A 243 4.05 30.08 13.61
CA ILE A 243 3.87 31.53 13.63
C ILE A 243 3.65 32.03 12.20
N GLU A 244 4.45 31.62 11.21
CA GLU A 244 4.25 31.98 9.80
C GLU A 244 2.85 31.60 9.29
N VAL A 245 2.39 30.36 9.53
CA VAL A 245 1.04 29.92 9.11
C VAL A 245 -0.06 30.69 9.84
N ALA A 246 0.15 31.06 11.11
CA ALA A 246 -0.80 31.87 11.87
C ALA A 246 -0.85 33.33 11.38
N GLU A 247 0.28 33.87 10.90
CA GLU A 247 0.37 35.19 10.29
C GLU A 247 -0.30 35.22 8.91
N GLU A 248 -0.03 34.23 8.06
CA GLU A 248 -0.69 34.07 6.75
C GLU A 248 -2.22 33.92 6.88
N ALA A 249 -2.69 33.17 7.88
CA ALA A 249 -4.11 33.01 8.16
C ALA A 249 -4.80 34.29 8.68
N LYS A 250 -4.03 35.32 9.05
CA LYS A 250 -4.55 36.61 9.53
C LYS A 250 -4.66 37.65 8.41
N GLU A 251 -3.98 37.43 7.28
CA GLU A 251 -4.01 38.31 6.10
C GLU A 251 -5.10 37.94 5.07
N VAL A 252 -5.84 36.84 5.29
CA VAL A 252 -7.03 36.40 4.51
C VAL A 252 -8.31 36.75 5.26
#